data_AF-A0A4T0E318-F1
#
_entry.id   AF-A0A4T0E318-F1
#
_cell.length_a   1.000
_cell.length_b   1.000
_cell.length_c   1.000
_cell.angle_alpha   90.00
_cell.angle_beta   90.00
_cell.angle_gamma   90.00
#
_symmetry.space_group_name_H-M   'P 1'
#
loop_
_entity.id
_entity.type
_entity.pdbx_description
1 polymer ?
#
loop_
_entity_poly.entity_id
_entity_poly.type
_entity_poly.pdbx_seq_one_letter_code
_entity_poly.pdbx_strand_id
1 'polypeptide(L)'
;MYDGPISNNPNTVTQIIETLINKAILAKGIVADTAQATITMSLLLLFSVSWLRIKFYEIFLVLHIALSVVTLVGCFLHTSIFNARYDAYLWPIVVVWILDRGLRLLRLICCNLQVRFSKKVISRTYTIASYSKESDVIRLDVRTDSFLATPAAGQFYYLYQPTTWQGYENHPFTLGAWSSSSIGSDEAGSSILRSTGTHDDFDEEDGAFSASKRQSHGQTLTFWIRPYDGWTRRLRDSCLASPTHTTSPTILLEGPYGHHCPIATFDSVLLIAGGTGIASAVPYILEHIALSRSGKTATTQMHLLWTARQASFIHQVFARELRDVSHRDDFSTDLFFTRQDDSHKDDEEDDGTQTTIPEIQQGRPDIAAAILKAAMKAEMMGQRVAVLVCGPPAMADEARIAVHGVMSAGFRYISIAVGCVAVAK
;
A
#
# COMPACT_ATOMS: atom_id res chain seq x y z
N MET A 1 -16.49 -57.96 77.34
CA MET A 1 -16.48 -56.58 77.88
C MET A 1 -15.13 -56.00 77.52
N TYR A 2 -14.98 -55.02 76.64
CA TYR A 2 -15.89 -54.02 76.11
C TYR A 2 -15.44 -53.68 74.69
N ASP A 3 -16.31 -53.88 73.70
CA ASP A 3 -16.19 -53.21 72.41
C ASP A 3 -16.66 -51.76 72.59
N GLY A 4 -15.73 -50.81 72.46
CA GLY A 4 -16.02 -49.39 72.49
C GLY A 4 -16.58 -48.92 71.14
N PRO A 5 -17.60 -48.06 71.09
CA PRO A 5 -18.22 -47.65 69.85
C PRO A 5 -17.30 -46.71 69.07
N ILE A 6 -17.05 -47.07 67.81
CA ILE A 6 -16.42 -46.19 66.82
C ILE A 6 -17.38 -45.00 66.60
N SER A 7 -16.98 -43.83 67.09
CA SER A 7 -17.67 -42.56 66.87
C SER A 7 -17.59 -42.19 65.38
N ASN A 8 -18.61 -42.57 64.62
CA ASN A 8 -18.85 -42.05 63.27
C ASN A 8 -19.32 -40.60 63.38
N ASN A 9 -18.39 -39.65 63.34
CA ASN A 9 -18.72 -38.22 63.26
C ASN A 9 -19.36 -37.94 61.87
N PRO A 10 -20.67 -37.63 61.79
CA PRO A 10 -21.36 -37.44 60.52
C PRO A 10 -20.78 -36.30 59.69
N ASN A 11 -20.09 -35.33 60.32
CA ASN A 11 -19.46 -34.19 59.66
C ASN A 11 -18.23 -34.57 58.82
N THR A 12 -17.54 -35.67 59.16
CA THR A 12 -16.34 -36.11 58.41
C THR A 12 -16.73 -36.81 57.11
N VAL A 13 -17.82 -37.57 57.12
CA VAL A 13 -18.33 -38.28 55.94
C VAL A 13 -18.94 -37.30 54.93
N THR A 14 -19.73 -36.32 55.39
CA THR A 14 -20.25 -35.26 54.51
C THR A 14 -19.13 -34.41 53.90
N GLN A 15 -18.09 -34.05 54.66
CA GLN A 15 -16.93 -33.33 54.10
C GLN A 15 -16.16 -34.15 53.05
N ILE A 16 -15.98 -35.46 53.26
CA ILE A 16 -15.35 -36.34 52.26
C ILE A 16 -16.21 -36.43 51.01
N ILE A 17 -17.53 -36.60 51.16
CA ILE A 17 -18.48 -36.68 50.03
C ILE A 17 -18.50 -35.37 49.25
N GLU A 18 -18.58 -34.21 49.91
CA GLU A 18 -18.50 -32.89 49.25
C GLU A 18 -17.17 -32.70 48.53
N THR A 19 -16.06 -33.11 49.13
CA THR A 19 -14.73 -33.05 48.50
C THR A 19 -14.64 -33.94 47.26
N LEU A 20 -15.22 -35.14 47.30
CA LEU A 20 -15.25 -36.07 46.17
C LEU A 20 -16.18 -35.59 45.05
N ILE A 21 -17.35 -35.04 45.39
CA ILE A 21 -18.29 -34.44 44.45
C ILE A 21 -17.64 -33.24 43.76
N ASN A 22 -17.01 -32.35 44.53
CA ASN A 22 -16.29 -31.19 43.98
C ASN A 22 -15.14 -31.63 43.08
N LYS A 23 -14.36 -32.65 43.45
CA LYS A 23 -13.31 -33.22 42.58
C LYS A 23 -13.87 -33.84 41.30
N ALA A 24 -15.01 -34.52 41.36
CA ALA A 24 -15.65 -35.13 40.19
C ALA A 24 -16.26 -34.07 39.25
N ILE A 25 -16.84 -33.00 39.80
CA ILE A 25 -17.33 -31.85 39.02
C ILE A 25 -16.16 -31.13 38.36
N LEU A 26 -15.08 -30.88 39.11
CA LEU A 26 -13.85 -30.28 38.58
C LEU A 26 -13.28 -31.15 37.45
N ALA A 27 -13.16 -32.46 37.64
CA ALA A 27 -12.65 -33.39 36.65
C ALA A 27 -13.51 -33.43 35.36
N LYS A 28 -14.84 -33.35 35.49
CA LYS A 28 -15.74 -33.27 34.32
C LYS A 28 -15.59 -31.95 33.57
N GLY A 29 -15.47 -30.82 34.28
CA GLY A 29 -15.18 -29.51 33.67
C GLY A 29 -13.84 -29.52 32.92
N ILE A 30 -12.80 -30.06 33.56
CA ILE A 30 -11.47 -30.22 32.98
C ILE A 30 -11.48 -31.04 31.69
N VAL A 31 -12.15 -32.18 31.69
CA VAL A 31 -12.23 -33.03 30.49
C VAL A 31 -12.99 -32.33 29.37
N ALA A 32 -14.05 -31.59 29.69
CA ALA A 32 -14.77 -30.77 28.70
C ALA A 32 -13.88 -29.66 28.10
N ASP A 33 -13.12 -28.95 28.94
CA ASP A 33 -12.23 -27.86 28.49
C ASP A 33 -11.08 -28.39 27.62
N THR A 34 -10.48 -29.52 28.00
CA THR A 34 -9.41 -30.18 27.22
C THR A 34 -9.90 -30.65 25.85
N ALA A 35 -11.11 -31.24 25.81
CA ALA A 35 -11.72 -31.69 24.57
C ALA A 35 -12.05 -30.51 23.66
N GLN A 36 -12.58 -29.42 24.20
CA GLN A 36 -12.91 -28.22 23.43
C GLN A 36 -11.67 -27.57 22.79
N ALA A 37 -10.57 -27.42 23.53
CA ALA A 37 -9.32 -26.87 22.99
C ALA A 37 -8.74 -27.73 21.85
N THR A 38 -8.77 -29.06 22.02
CA THR A 38 -8.26 -30.00 21.00
C THR A 38 -9.14 -30.01 19.74
N ILE A 39 -10.46 -29.98 19.90
CA ILE A 39 -11.42 -29.93 18.79
C ILE A 39 -11.25 -28.62 18.01
N THR A 40 -11.18 -27.48 18.70
CA THR A 40 -11.03 -26.17 18.05
C THR A 40 -9.71 -26.03 17.32
N MET A 41 -8.60 -26.55 17.84
CA MET A 41 -7.33 -26.64 17.10
C MET A 41 -7.42 -27.52 15.86
N SER A 42 -8.08 -28.67 15.96
CA SER A 42 -8.27 -29.57 14.82
C SER A 42 -9.09 -28.91 13.72
N LEU A 43 -10.17 -28.19 14.09
CA LEU A 43 -10.99 -27.42 13.15
C LEU A 43 -10.22 -26.26 12.52
N LEU A 44 -9.38 -25.56 13.28
CA LEU A 44 -8.55 -24.47 12.75
C LEU A 44 -7.65 -24.98 11.62
N LEU A 45 -7.03 -26.15 11.80
CA LEU A 45 -6.21 -26.79 10.76
C LEU A 45 -7.06 -27.22 9.56
N LEU A 46 -8.19 -27.88 9.80
CA LEU A 46 -9.09 -28.35 8.74
C LEU A 46 -9.62 -27.21 7.87
N PHE A 47 -10.02 -26.10 8.48
CA PHE A 47 -10.52 -24.94 7.75
C PHE A 47 -9.41 -24.05 7.16
N SER A 48 -8.14 -24.33 7.45
CA SER A 48 -7.00 -23.61 6.86
C SER A 48 -6.50 -24.20 5.53
N VAL A 49 -7.24 -25.16 4.95
CA VAL A 49 -6.92 -25.76 3.64
C VAL A 49 -6.89 -24.71 2.53
N SER A 50 -5.89 -24.81 1.65
CA SER A 50 -5.64 -23.85 0.56
C SER A 50 -6.83 -23.58 -0.36
N TRP A 51 -7.66 -24.59 -0.61
CA TRP A 51 -8.87 -24.44 -1.43
C TRP A 51 -9.83 -23.38 -0.87
N LEU A 52 -10.08 -23.40 0.45
CA LEU A 52 -10.97 -22.42 1.09
C LEU A 52 -10.36 -21.01 1.06
N ARG A 53 -9.05 -20.90 1.34
CA ARG A 53 -8.33 -19.62 1.35
C ARG A 53 -8.32 -18.90 0.00
N ILE A 54 -8.32 -19.66 -1.09
CA ILE A 54 -8.27 -19.09 -2.45
C ILE A 54 -9.67 -18.71 -2.94
N LYS A 55 -10.69 -19.55 -2.69
CA LYS A 55 -12.05 -19.31 -3.22
C LYS A 55 -12.94 -18.45 -2.31
N PHE A 56 -12.78 -18.59 -1.00
CA PHE A 56 -13.65 -17.98 0.01
C PHE A 56 -12.80 -17.32 1.11
N TYR A 57 -11.90 -16.43 0.69
CA TYR A 57 -10.93 -15.79 1.59
C TYR A 57 -11.59 -15.08 2.79
N GLU A 58 -12.67 -14.32 2.56
CA GLU A 58 -13.38 -13.60 3.63
C GLU A 58 -13.98 -14.53 4.67
N ILE A 59 -14.62 -15.63 4.23
CA ILE A 59 -15.20 -16.64 5.13
C ILE A 59 -14.09 -17.33 5.91
N PHE A 60 -13.00 -17.71 5.22
CA PHE A 60 -11.82 -18.28 5.85
C PHE A 60 -11.26 -17.36 6.94
N LEU A 61 -11.09 -16.07 6.65
CA LEU A 61 -10.51 -15.09 7.58
C LEU A 61 -11.34 -14.96 8.85
N VAL A 62 -12.66 -14.75 8.72
CA VAL A 62 -13.57 -14.61 9.87
C VAL A 62 -13.60 -15.89 10.70
N LEU A 63 -13.74 -17.04 10.05
CA LEU A 63 -13.77 -18.35 10.70
C LEU A 63 -12.46 -18.64 11.45
N HIS A 64 -11.31 -18.33 10.83
CA HIS A 64 -9.99 -18.55 11.41
C HIS A 64 -9.77 -17.66 12.64
N ILE A 65 -10.15 -16.37 12.58
CA ILE A 65 -10.06 -15.46 13.74
C ILE A 65 -10.97 -15.96 14.87
N ALA A 66 -12.22 -16.32 14.58
CA ALA A 66 -13.16 -16.82 15.58
C ALA A 66 -12.62 -18.09 16.27
N LEU A 67 -12.15 -19.07 15.50
CA LEU A 67 -11.55 -20.30 16.03
C LEU A 67 -10.27 -20.03 16.83
N SER A 68 -9.46 -19.05 16.42
CA SER A 68 -8.25 -18.64 17.16
C SER A 68 -8.60 -18.07 18.53
N VAL A 69 -9.64 -17.23 18.62
CA VAL A 69 -10.12 -16.68 19.90
C VAL A 69 -10.65 -17.78 20.80
N VAL A 70 -11.51 -18.66 20.29
CA VAL A 70 -12.07 -19.77 21.06
C VAL A 70 -10.97 -20.71 21.55
N THR A 71 -9.96 -20.96 20.73
CA THR A 71 -8.80 -21.75 21.14
C THR A 71 -8.03 -21.06 22.25
N LEU A 72 -7.72 -19.76 22.10
CA LEU A 72 -6.94 -19.04 23.08
C LEU A 72 -7.63 -19.03 24.45
N VAL A 73 -8.94 -18.78 24.48
CA VAL A 73 -9.77 -18.89 25.69
C VAL A 73 -9.75 -20.33 26.24
N GLY A 74 -9.91 -21.33 25.36
CA GLY A 74 -9.81 -22.75 25.73
C GLY A 74 -8.47 -23.12 26.36
N CYS A 75 -7.36 -22.55 25.89
CA CYS A 75 -6.04 -22.74 26.47
C CYS A 75 -5.93 -22.15 27.89
N PHE A 76 -6.48 -20.95 28.14
CA PHE A 76 -6.53 -20.38 29.48
C PHE A 76 -7.37 -21.24 30.44
N LEU A 77 -8.54 -21.70 29.99
CA LEU A 77 -9.39 -22.59 30.79
C LEU A 77 -8.70 -23.94 31.08
N HIS A 78 -8.10 -24.56 30.07
CA HIS A 78 -7.36 -25.81 30.21
C HIS A 78 -6.18 -25.70 31.18
N THR A 79 -5.42 -24.61 31.11
CA THR A 79 -4.21 -24.44 31.93
C THR A 79 -4.50 -23.93 33.34
N SER A 80 -5.72 -23.44 33.62
CA SER A 80 -6.16 -22.99 34.94
C SER A 80 -6.01 -24.06 36.03
N ILE A 81 -6.07 -25.35 35.65
CA ILE A 81 -5.86 -26.52 36.50
C ILE A 81 -4.50 -26.50 37.21
N PHE A 82 -3.49 -25.93 36.56
CA PHE A 82 -2.14 -25.82 37.08
C PHE A 82 -1.95 -24.54 37.91
N ASN A 83 -3.03 -24.00 38.50
CA ASN A 83 -3.04 -22.76 39.27
C ASN A 83 -2.41 -21.59 38.50
N ALA A 84 -2.83 -21.39 37.25
CA ALA A 84 -2.37 -20.30 36.38
C ALA A 84 -0.85 -20.25 36.10
N ARG A 85 -0.10 -21.32 36.38
CA ARG A 85 1.36 -21.38 36.15
C ARG A 85 1.75 -21.13 34.68
N TYR A 86 0.86 -21.44 33.74
CA TYR A 86 1.12 -21.28 32.30
C TYR A 86 0.57 -19.96 31.71
N ASP A 87 -0.13 -19.15 32.50
CA ASP A 87 -0.67 -17.86 32.05
C ASP A 87 0.43 -16.92 31.54
N ALA A 88 1.63 -17.02 32.12
CA ALA A 88 2.81 -16.28 31.69
C ALA A 88 3.19 -16.52 30.22
N TYR A 89 2.84 -17.67 29.64
CA TYR A 89 3.06 -17.99 28.22
C TYR A 89 1.90 -17.53 27.32
N LEU A 90 0.67 -17.46 27.86
CA LEU A 90 -0.52 -17.12 27.10
C LEU A 90 -0.77 -15.61 27.00
N TRP A 91 -0.50 -14.86 28.08
CA TRP A 91 -0.68 -13.40 28.11
C TRP A 91 0.12 -12.64 27.05
N PRO A 92 1.40 -12.97 26.74
CA PRO A 92 2.13 -12.33 25.66
C PRO A 92 1.43 -12.44 24.30
N ILE A 93 0.75 -13.55 24.01
CA ILE A 93 -0.01 -13.75 22.76
C ILE A 93 -1.18 -12.76 22.69
N VAL A 94 -1.93 -12.63 23.80
CA VAL A 94 -3.05 -11.67 23.92
C VAL A 94 -2.55 -10.24 23.75
N VAL A 95 -1.47 -9.88 24.46
CA VAL A 95 -0.90 -8.53 24.43
C VAL A 95 -0.41 -8.17 23.04
N VAL A 96 0.37 -9.04 22.39
CA VAL A 96 0.88 -8.79 21.03
C VAL A 96 -0.29 -8.66 20.05
N TRP A 97 -1.31 -9.52 20.15
CA TRP A 97 -2.47 -9.47 19.26
C TRP A 97 -3.28 -8.18 19.43
N ILE A 98 -3.60 -7.78 20.68
CA ILE A 98 -4.32 -6.53 20.97
C ILE A 98 -3.47 -5.32 20.56
N LEU A 99 -2.18 -5.30 20.86
CA LEU A 99 -1.29 -4.20 20.53
C LEU A 99 -1.19 -4.01 19.01
N ASP A 100 -1.02 -5.08 18.25
CA ASP A 100 -0.97 -5.05 16.79
C ASP A 100 -2.30 -4.50 16.19
N ARG A 101 -3.46 -4.93 16.69
CA ARG A 101 -4.77 -4.38 16.26
C ARG A 101 -4.97 -2.93 16.71
N GLY A 102 -4.56 -2.59 17.92
CA GLY A 102 -4.65 -1.25 18.49
C GLY A 102 -3.77 -0.24 17.75
N LEU A 103 -2.54 -0.61 17.39
CA LEU A 103 -1.63 0.22 16.59
C LEU A 103 -2.17 0.49 15.18
N ARG A 104 -2.81 -0.51 14.55
CA ARG A 104 -3.49 -0.31 13.26
C ARG A 104 -4.68 0.65 13.37
N LEU A 105 -5.54 0.45 14.37
CA LEU A 105 -6.68 1.35 14.61
C LEU A 105 -6.21 2.77 14.93
N LEU A 106 -5.18 2.91 15.76
CA LEU A 106 -4.57 4.21 16.07
C LEU A 106 -4.02 4.88 14.80
N ARG A 107 -3.30 4.13 13.95
CA ARG A 107 -2.79 4.66 12.68
C ARG A 107 -3.92 5.10 11.76
N LEU A 108 -4.96 4.29 11.59
CA LEU A 108 -6.15 4.64 10.80
C LEU A 108 -6.82 5.92 11.35
N ILE A 109 -6.97 6.03 12.66
CA ILE A 109 -7.50 7.23 13.32
C ILE A 109 -6.59 8.43 13.04
N CYS A 110 -5.30 8.36 13.31
CA CYS A 110 -4.40 9.50 13.15
C CYS A 110 -4.20 9.92 11.67
N CYS A 111 -4.33 9.00 10.71
CA CYS A 111 -4.27 9.31 9.28
C CYS A 111 -5.53 10.03 8.76
N ASN A 112 -6.70 9.81 9.38
CA ASN A 112 -7.99 10.29 8.85
C ASN A 112 -8.75 11.26 9.77
N LEU A 113 -8.55 11.19 11.07
CA LEU A 113 -9.17 12.05 12.08
C LEU A 113 -8.15 13.10 12.51
N GLN A 114 -8.26 14.28 11.92
CA GLN A 114 -7.45 15.41 12.31
C GLN A 114 -8.19 16.25 13.36
N VAL A 115 -7.86 16.04 14.63
CA VAL A 115 -8.30 16.91 15.71
C VAL A 115 -7.32 18.08 15.82
N ARG A 116 -7.65 19.22 15.20
CA ARG A 116 -6.93 20.47 15.43
C ARG A 116 -7.30 21.03 16.79
N PHE A 117 -6.39 20.92 17.76
CA PHE A 117 -6.58 21.43 19.13
C PHE A 117 -6.75 22.94 19.24
N SER A 118 -6.45 23.73 18.19
CA SER A 118 -6.46 25.19 18.28
C SER A 118 -7.64 25.88 17.57
N LYS A 119 -8.28 25.26 16.56
CA LYS A 119 -9.50 25.78 15.91
C LYS A 119 -10.33 24.58 15.42
N LYS A 120 -11.57 24.44 15.90
CA LYS A 120 -12.53 23.37 15.55
C LYS A 120 -12.85 23.36 14.05
N VAL A 121 -11.98 22.78 13.24
CA VAL A 121 -12.27 22.34 11.88
C VAL A 121 -11.76 20.91 11.78
N ILE A 122 -12.68 19.95 11.74
CA ILE A 122 -12.37 18.56 11.42
C ILE A 122 -12.17 18.54 9.90
N SER A 123 -10.91 18.64 9.45
CA SER A 123 -10.59 18.42 8.03
C SER A 123 -10.70 16.93 7.78
N ARG A 124 -11.73 16.53 7.03
CA ARG A 124 -11.95 15.13 6.65
C ARG A 124 -11.21 14.86 5.34
N THR A 125 -10.61 13.68 5.23
CA THR A 125 -10.08 13.19 3.96
C THR A 125 -11.16 13.31 2.88
N TYR A 126 -10.84 14.02 1.81
CA TYR A 126 -11.73 14.23 0.67
C TYR A 126 -11.18 13.48 -0.54
N THR A 127 -12.06 12.83 -1.28
CA THR A 127 -11.70 11.74 -2.20
C THR A 127 -12.51 11.86 -3.48
N ILE A 128 -11.82 11.81 -4.61
CA ILE A 128 -12.43 11.77 -5.94
C ILE A 128 -11.91 10.54 -6.66
N ALA A 129 -12.82 9.69 -7.13
CA ALA A 129 -12.52 8.59 -8.04
C ALA A 129 -13.04 8.94 -9.44
N SER A 130 -12.21 8.78 -10.46
CA SER A 130 -12.56 8.97 -11.86
C SER A 130 -12.16 7.73 -12.66
N TYR A 131 -13.06 7.26 -13.52
CA TYR A 131 -12.81 6.08 -14.35
C TYR A 131 -12.70 6.47 -15.84
N SER A 132 -11.62 6.05 -16.49
CA SER A 132 -11.43 6.20 -17.93
C SER A 132 -11.69 4.86 -18.63
N LYS A 133 -12.60 4.87 -19.61
CA LYS A 133 -12.92 3.69 -20.42
C LYS A 133 -11.80 3.35 -21.38
N GLU A 134 -11.07 4.38 -21.83
CA GLU A 134 -9.97 4.28 -22.77
C GLU A 134 -8.78 3.55 -22.13
N SER A 135 -8.43 3.87 -20.89
CA SER A 135 -7.29 3.25 -20.19
C SER A 135 -7.65 2.03 -19.34
N ASP A 136 -8.94 1.81 -19.07
CA ASP A 136 -9.44 0.79 -18.14
C ASP A 136 -8.74 0.89 -16.77
N VAL A 137 -8.69 2.13 -16.25
CA VAL A 137 -8.06 2.49 -14.98
C VAL A 137 -8.92 3.49 -14.24
N ILE A 138 -9.06 3.29 -12.93
CA ILE A 138 -9.61 4.25 -11.98
C ILE A 138 -8.46 5.07 -11.43
N ARG A 139 -8.54 6.39 -11.56
CA ARG A 139 -7.70 7.33 -10.81
C ARG A 139 -8.43 7.73 -9.55
N LEU A 140 -7.85 7.42 -8.40
CA LEU A 140 -8.35 7.82 -7.09
C LEU A 140 -7.42 8.88 -6.49
N ASP A 141 -7.93 10.09 -6.34
CA ASP A 141 -7.24 11.22 -5.71
C ASP A 141 -7.75 11.41 -4.28
N VAL A 142 -6.86 11.32 -3.31
CA VAL A 142 -7.15 11.38 -1.88
C VAL A 142 -6.44 12.60 -1.27
N ARG A 143 -7.21 13.63 -0.94
CA ARG A 143 -6.71 14.83 -0.26
C ARG A 143 -6.60 14.57 1.23
N THR A 144 -5.40 14.76 1.78
CA THR A 144 -5.12 14.62 3.21
C THR A 144 -4.18 15.72 3.66
N ASP A 145 -4.41 16.24 4.86
CA ASP A 145 -3.47 17.15 5.54
C ASP A 145 -2.67 16.42 6.65
N SER A 146 -2.74 15.08 6.71
CA SER A 146 -2.17 14.32 7.82
C SER A 146 -0.66 14.26 7.72
N PHE A 147 0.02 14.67 8.80
CA PHE A 147 1.47 14.56 8.92
C PHE A 147 1.95 13.10 8.88
N LEU A 148 1.14 12.14 9.33
CA LEU A 148 1.51 10.73 9.25
C LEU A 148 1.49 10.20 7.81
N ALA A 149 0.83 10.89 6.89
CA ALA A 149 0.73 10.51 5.49
C ALA A 149 1.73 11.23 4.59
N THR A 150 2.91 11.62 5.09
CA THR A 150 3.97 12.21 4.25
C THR A 150 4.36 11.26 3.11
N PRO A 151 4.15 11.65 1.84
CA PRO A 151 4.40 10.79 0.69
C PRO A 151 5.90 10.64 0.46
N ALA A 152 6.31 9.42 0.14
CA ALA A 152 7.63 9.09 -0.37
C ALA A 152 7.53 7.97 -1.40
N ALA A 153 8.55 7.84 -2.25
CA ALA A 153 8.59 6.76 -3.22
C ALA A 153 8.66 5.37 -2.57
N GLY A 154 8.07 4.38 -3.25
CA GLY A 154 8.00 3.00 -2.74
C GLY A 154 6.97 2.77 -1.64
N GLN A 155 6.14 3.78 -1.31
CA GLN A 155 5.09 3.63 -0.30
C GLN A 155 3.77 3.11 -0.87
N PHE A 156 3.02 2.38 -0.05
CA PHE A 156 1.65 1.98 -0.31
C PHE A 156 0.77 2.25 0.91
N TYR A 157 -0.53 2.31 0.68
CA TYR A 157 -1.54 2.57 1.71
C TYR A 157 -2.65 1.53 1.60
N TYR A 158 -3.23 1.14 2.74
CA TYR A 158 -4.50 0.42 2.72
C TYR A 158 -5.64 1.42 2.64
N LEU A 159 -6.56 1.15 1.71
CA LEU A 159 -7.76 1.93 1.50
C LEU A 159 -8.96 1.19 2.08
N TYR A 160 -9.77 1.91 2.86
CA TYR A 160 -11.01 1.41 3.45
C TYR A 160 -12.19 2.22 2.93
N GLN A 161 -13.32 1.57 2.63
CA GLN A 161 -14.56 2.25 2.25
C GLN A 161 -15.68 1.94 3.27
N PRO A 162 -15.70 2.64 4.43
CA PRO A 162 -16.55 2.29 5.57
C PRO A 162 -18.05 2.41 5.30
N THR A 163 -18.46 3.18 4.27
CA THR A 163 -19.87 3.41 3.93
C THR A 163 -20.53 2.21 3.24
N THR A 164 -19.79 1.14 2.98
CA THR A 164 -20.31 -0.09 2.36
C THR A 164 -20.46 -1.20 3.39
N TRP A 165 -21.34 -2.19 3.13
CA TRP A 165 -21.51 -3.36 4.01
C TRP A 165 -20.21 -4.14 4.24
N GLN A 166 -19.27 -4.05 3.30
CA GLN A 166 -17.94 -4.63 3.37
C GLN A 166 -16.87 -3.61 3.78
N GLY A 167 -17.26 -2.58 4.53
CA GLY A 167 -16.36 -1.48 4.91
C GLY A 167 -15.20 -1.84 5.84
N TYR A 168 -15.13 -3.11 6.28
CA TYR A 168 -13.99 -3.69 6.98
C TYR A 168 -12.89 -4.21 6.04
N GLU A 169 -13.19 -4.38 4.74
CA GLU A 169 -12.20 -4.77 3.74
C GLU A 169 -11.15 -3.66 3.58
N ASN A 170 -9.89 -4.07 3.56
CA ASN A 170 -8.75 -3.17 3.42
C ASN A 170 -7.90 -3.58 2.23
N HIS A 171 -7.74 -2.66 1.28
CA HIS A 171 -7.16 -2.95 -0.02
C HIS A 171 -5.84 -2.18 -0.18
N PRO A 172 -4.68 -2.85 -0.34
CA PRO A 172 -3.42 -2.16 -0.48
C PRO A 172 -3.24 -1.60 -1.89
N PHE A 173 -2.90 -0.32 -1.98
CA PHE A 173 -2.54 0.35 -3.23
C PHE A 173 -1.28 1.17 -3.07
N THR A 174 -0.38 1.01 -4.04
CA THR A 174 0.87 1.78 -4.11
C THR A 174 0.55 3.23 -4.48
N LEU A 175 1.20 4.17 -3.78
CA LEU A 175 1.10 5.60 -4.08
C LEU A 175 1.68 5.85 -5.47
N GLY A 176 0.87 6.30 -6.42
CA GLY A 176 1.30 6.52 -7.80
C GLY A 176 1.90 7.90 -8.05
N ALA A 177 1.34 8.93 -7.43
CA ALA A 177 1.86 10.30 -7.49
C ALA A 177 1.35 11.09 -6.29
N TRP A 178 1.96 12.25 -6.04
CA TRP A 178 1.43 13.23 -5.09
C TRP A 178 1.63 14.66 -5.60
N SER A 179 0.78 15.56 -5.12
CA SER A 179 0.92 16.99 -5.34
C SER A 179 0.62 17.76 -4.05
N SER A 180 1.34 18.86 -3.85
CA SER A 180 1.09 19.77 -2.73
C SER A 180 0.25 20.94 -3.24
N SER A 181 -0.91 21.14 -2.61
CA SER A 181 -1.76 22.30 -2.85
C SER A 181 -1.32 23.41 -1.89
N SER A 182 -0.68 24.45 -2.40
CA SER A 182 -0.58 25.71 -1.68
C SER A 182 -1.98 26.32 -1.64
N ILE A 183 -2.60 26.39 -0.46
CA ILE A 183 -3.89 27.09 -0.29
C ILE A 183 -3.64 28.59 -0.52
N GLY A 184 -3.76 29.00 -1.77
CA GLY A 184 -4.11 30.35 -2.20
C GLY A 184 -5.39 30.20 -3.00
N SER A 185 -6.42 30.92 -2.56
CA SER A 185 -7.69 31.21 -3.25
C SER A 185 -7.87 30.64 -4.66
N ASP A 186 -8.88 29.78 -4.86
CA ASP A 186 -10.03 30.10 -5.71
C ASP A 186 -10.88 28.84 -5.99
N GLU A 187 -12.13 28.94 -5.55
CA GLU A 187 -13.24 28.17 -6.11
C GLU A 187 -13.55 28.72 -7.51
N ALA A 188 -13.86 27.81 -8.43
CA ALA A 188 -14.43 28.02 -9.77
C ALA A 188 -13.48 28.49 -10.91
N GLY A 189 -13.24 27.54 -11.83
CA GLY A 189 -13.29 27.81 -13.27
C GLY A 189 -12.01 28.28 -13.96
N SER A 190 -11.61 27.50 -14.97
CA SER A 190 -11.09 27.98 -16.27
C SER A 190 -10.13 29.19 -16.31
N SER A 191 -8.90 28.89 -16.77
CA SER A 191 -8.21 29.61 -17.86
C SER A 191 -7.54 30.98 -17.60
N ILE A 192 -6.28 31.04 -18.07
CA ILE A 192 -5.50 32.18 -18.64
C ILE A 192 -5.13 33.36 -17.72
N LEU A 193 -3.83 33.54 -17.45
CA LEU A 193 -2.98 34.63 -17.99
C LEU A 193 -1.67 34.77 -17.20
N ARG A 194 -0.55 34.55 -17.90
CA ARG A 194 0.74 35.21 -17.63
C ARG A 194 0.66 36.64 -18.14
N SER A 195 1.15 37.59 -17.35
CA SER A 195 1.88 38.82 -17.71
C SER A 195 1.98 39.66 -16.41
N THR A 196 2.98 40.46 -16.04
CA THR A 196 4.25 40.99 -16.57
C THR A 196 4.70 42.06 -15.53
N GLY A 197 6.00 42.23 -15.31
CA GLY A 197 6.62 43.45 -14.73
C GLY A 197 6.47 43.66 -13.21
N THR A 198 7.33 44.32 -12.43
CA THR A 198 8.72 44.86 -12.50
C THR A 198 8.86 45.78 -11.25
N HIS A 199 10.06 45.84 -10.62
CA HIS A 199 10.54 46.87 -9.65
C HIS A 199 9.82 46.94 -8.27
N ASP A 200 10.43 47.25 -7.11
CA ASP A 200 11.79 47.62 -6.66
C ASP A 200 11.84 47.56 -5.11
N ASP A 201 13.07 47.49 -4.57
CA ASP A 201 13.60 48.05 -3.30
C ASP A 201 13.44 47.40 -1.89
N PHE A 202 14.63 47.05 -1.32
CA PHE A 202 15.26 47.34 0.00
C PHE A 202 14.41 47.28 1.32
N ASP A 203 14.82 46.77 2.50
CA ASP A 203 16.11 46.68 3.21
C ASP A 203 16.11 45.65 4.38
N GLU A 204 17.31 45.17 4.71
CA GLU A 204 17.96 44.82 6.00
C GLU A 204 17.44 43.82 7.07
N GLU A 205 18.47 43.29 7.75
CA GLU A 205 18.60 42.15 8.67
C GLU A 205 17.89 42.31 10.02
N ASP A 206 17.47 41.18 10.61
CA ASP A 206 17.85 40.86 11.99
C ASP A 206 17.61 39.38 12.35
N GLY A 207 18.63 38.77 12.97
CA GLY A 207 18.62 37.39 13.39
C GLY A 207 17.78 37.16 14.65
N ALA A 208 16.80 36.27 14.56
CA ALA A 208 16.24 35.57 15.71
C ALA A 208 15.66 34.22 15.27
N PHE A 209 15.99 33.17 16.02
CA PHE A 209 15.44 31.82 15.92
C PHE A 209 13.90 31.84 15.81
N SER A 210 13.38 31.86 14.59
CA SER A 210 11.96 31.77 14.33
C SER A 210 11.65 30.35 13.89
N ALA A 211 11.11 29.58 14.84
CA ALA A 211 10.47 28.31 14.56
C ALA A 211 9.45 28.51 13.44
N SER A 212 9.85 28.10 12.23
CA SER A 212 9.04 28.16 11.02
C SER A 212 7.66 27.61 11.33
N LYS A 213 6.70 28.54 11.34
CA LYS A 213 5.27 28.31 11.46
C LYS A 213 4.87 27.49 10.23
N ARG A 214 4.96 26.16 10.32
CA ARG A 214 4.57 25.21 9.26
C ARG A 214 3.09 25.40 8.94
N GLN A 215 2.79 26.22 7.94
CA GLN A 215 1.49 26.26 7.29
C GLN A 215 1.21 24.86 6.73
N SER A 216 0.07 24.28 7.10
CA SER A 216 -0.34 22.97 6.60
C SER A 216 -0.70 23.08 5.12
N HIS A 217 0.19 22.64 4.24
CA HIS A 217 -0.11 22.43 2.84
C HIS A 217 -0.94 21.15 2.71
N GLY A 218 -2.14 21.25 2.15
CA GLY A 218 -2.93 20.06 1.85
C GLY A 218 -2.32 19.31 0.68
N GLN A 219 -2.11 18.01 0.83
CA GLN A 219 -1.49 17.17 -0.19
C GLN A 219 -2.53 16.21 -0.78
N THR A 220 -2.42 15.98 -2.09
CA THR A 220 -3.25 15.01 -2.81
C THR A 220 -2.40 13.78 -3.11
N LEU A 221 -2.85 12.61 -2.67
CA LEU A 221 -2.27 11.31 -2.97
C LEU A 221 -3.06 10.67 -4.11
N THR A 222 -2.39 10.32 -5.21
CA THR A 222 -3.02 9.73 -6.39
C THR A 222 -2.70 8.24 -6.47
N PHE A 223 -3.73 7.42 -6.67
CA PHE A 223 -3.65 5.98 -6.85
C PHE A 223 -4.23 5.59 -8.21
N TRP A 224 -3.53 4.72 -8.94
CA TRP A 224 -4.03 4.11 -10.19
C TRP A 224 -4.48 2.68 -9.93
N ILE A 225 -5.79 2.46 -10.04
CA ILE A 225 -6.44 1.21 -9.67
C ILE A 225 -7.03 0.59 -10.92
N ARG A 226 -6.54 -0.60 -11.30
CA ARG A 226 -7.17 -1.38 -12.37
C ARG A 226 -8.39 -2.11 -11.81
N PRO A 227 -9.58 -1.99 -12.42
CA PRO A 227 -10.75 -2.76 -12.00
C PRO A 227 -10.53 -4.26 -12.21
N TYR A 228 -10.74 -5.05 -11.17
CA TYR A 228 -10.81 -6.51 -11.21
C TYR A 228 -12.19 -6.96 -10.71
N ASP A 229 -12.26 -7.84 -9.70
CA ASP A 229 -13.47 -8.25 -9.01
C ASP A 229 -13.61 -7.55 -7.65
N GLY A 230 -14.66 -7.92 -6.91
CA GLY A 230 -14.94 -7.39 -5.57
C GLY A 230 -15.04 -5.87 -5.52
N TRP A 231 -14.24 -5.26 -4.64
CA TRP A 231 -14.29 -3.83 -4.31
C TRP A 231 -13.93 -2.93 -5.49
N THR A 232 -12.88 -3.27 -6.25
CA THR A 232 -12.42 -2.44 -7.37
C THR A 232 -13.45 -2.39 -8.50
N ARG A 233 -14.16 -3.49 -8.76
CA ARG A 233 -15.31 -3.52 -9.68
C ARG A 233 -16.43 -2.60 -9.24
N ARG A 234 -16.82 -2.67 -7.96
CA ARG A 234 -17.88 -1.81 -7.40
C ARG A 234 -17.51 -0.34 -7.48
N LEU A 235 -16.24 -0.01 -7.25
CA LEU A 235 -15.74 1.35 -7.39
C LEU A 235 -15.86 1.83 -8.85
N ARG A 236 -15.46 1.01 -9.83
CA ARG A 236 -15.67 1.29 -11.26
C ARG A 236 -17.13 1.50 -11.60
N ASP A 237 -17.99 0.58 -11.18
CA ASP A 237 -19.42 0.60 -11.50
C ASP A 237 -20.09 1.85 -10.87
N SER A 238 -19.62 2.28 -9.69
CA SER A 238 -20.04 3.54 -9.05
C SER A 238 -19.59 4.78 -9.83
N CYS A 239 -18.39 4.77 -10.40
CA CYS A 239 -17.94 5.83 -11.31
C CYS A 239 -18.82 5.88 -12.56
N LEU A 240 -19.05 4.73 -13.20
CA LEU A 240 -19.84 4.59 -14.44
C LEU A 240 -21.30 5.02 -14.30
N ALA A 241 -21.86 5.01 -13.08
CA ALA A 241 -23.21 5.50 -12.82
C ALA A 241 -23.35 7.03 -13.01
N SER A 242 -22.25 7.77 -12.95
CA SER A 242 -22.23 9.22 -13.18
C SER A 242 -21.95 9.55 -14.65
N PRO A 243 -22.61 10.56 -15.26
CA PRO A 243 -22.32 11.00 -16.63
C PRO A 243 -20.86 11.40 -16.87
N THR A 244 -20.19 11.93 -15.84
CA THR A 244 -18.78 12.33 -15.90
C THR A 244 -17.81 11.17 -15.59
N HIS A 245 -18.34 9.96 -15.37
CA HIS A 245 -17.60 8.80 -14.88
C HIS A 245 -16.80 9.07 -13.59
N THR A 246 -17.32 9.94 -12.72
CA THR A 246 -16.68 10.30 -11.44
C THR A 246 -17.60 10.04 -10.25
N THR A 247 -17.00 9.76 -9.10
CA THR A 247 -17.70 9.62 -7.81
C THR A 247 -16.81 10.10 -6.67
N SER A 248 -17.40 10.42 -5.52
CA SER A 248 -16.70 10.93 -4.34
C SER A 248 -16.91 9.98 -3.15
N PRO A 249 -16.31 8.77 -3.18
CA PRO A 249 -16.55 7.75 -2.17
C PRO A 249 -15.80 8.10 -0.90
N THR A 250 -16.38 7.91 0.29
CA THR A 250 -15.62 8.07 1.54
C THR A 250 -14.54 6.99 1.65
N ILE A 251 -13.27 7.37 1.53
CA ILE A 251 -12.12 6.46 1.70
C ILE A 251 -11.31 6.88 2.93
N LEU A 252 -10.95 5.90 3.77
CA LEU A 252 -9.99 6.08 4.86
C LEU A 252 -8.63 5.51 4.43
N LEU A 253 -7.56 6.23 4.76
CA LEU A 253 -6.18 5.85 4.51
C LEU A 253 -5.52 5.22 5.75
N GLU A 254 -4.88 4.08 5.59
CA GLU A 254 -3.95 3.53 6.59
C GLU A 254 -2.57 3.36 5.97
N GLY A 255 -1.58 4.08 6.50
CA GLY A 255 -0.20 4.05 5.99
C GLY A 255 0.63 5.21 6.52
N PRO A 256 1.78 5.51 5.89
CA PRO A 256 2.39 4.75 4.80
C PRO A 256 2.95 3.40 5.25
N TYR A 257 2.97 2.46 4.33
CA TYR A 257 3.68 1.19 4.39
C TYR A 257 4.64 1.08 3.21
N GLY A 258 5.55 0.11 3.24
CA GLY A 258 6.55 -0.10 2.19
C GLY A 258 7.93 0.41 2.58
N HIS A 259 8.89 0.21 1.68
CA HIS A 259 10.28 0.59 1.88
C HIS A 259 10.70 1.51 0.74
N HIS A 260 11.40 2.59 1.10
CA HIS A 260 12.05 3.47 0.15
C HIS A 260 13.39 2.88 -0.25
N CYS A 261 13.65 2.80 -1.55
CA CYS A 261 14.95 2.43 -2.09
C CYS A 261 15.75 3.71 -2.32
N PRO A 262 16.99 3.83 -1.81
CA PRO A 262 17.80 5.04 -1.94
C PRO A 262 18.42 5.16 -3.35
N ILE A 263 17.58 5.23 -4.39
CA ILE A 263 18.01 5.26 -5.78
C ILE A 263 18.87 6.48 -6.12
N ALA A 264 18.71 7.58 -5.38
CA ALA A 264 19.49 8.81 -5.51
C ALA A 264 21.00 8.62 -5.24
N THR A 265 21.39 7.47 -4.68
CA THR A 265 22.81 7.12 -4.46
C THR A 265 23.46 6.50 -5.70
N PHE A 266 22.69 6.06 -6.70
CA PHE A 266 23.19 5.44 -7.92
C PHE A 266 23.37 6.49 -9.02
N ASP A 267 24.36 6.28 -9.89
CA ASP A 267 24.69 7.20 -10.99
C ASP A 267 23.64 7.13 -12.10
N SER A 268 23.09 5.94 -12.35
CA SER A 268 22.01 5.71 -13.31
C SER A 268 20.92 4.78 -12.75
N VAL A 269 19.67 4.98 -13.19
CA VAL A 269 18.52 4.19 -12.73
C VAL A 269 17.70 3.72 -13.93
N LEU A 270 17.44 2.42 -14.01
CA LEU A 270 16.53 1.78 -14.96
C LEU A 270 15.24 1.36 -14.23
N LEU A 271 14.14 2.02 -14.56
CA LEU A 271 12.80 1.72 -14.06
C LEU A 271 12.06 0.89 -15.11
N ILE A 272 11.61 -0.31 -14.74
CA ILE A 272 10.86 -1.23 -15.59
C ILE A 272 9.46 -1.39 -15.01
N ALA A 273 8.44 -0.96 -15.74
CA ALA A 273 7.05 -0.99 -15.29
C ALA A 273 6.15 -1.79 -16.25
N GLY A 274 5.18 -2.51 -15.69
CA GLY A 274 4.14 -3.22 -16.42
C GLY A 274 2.73 -2.86 -15.94
N GLY A 275 1.88 -2.36 -16.84
CA GLY A 275 0.50 -1.97 -16.54
C GLY A 275 0.44 -0.88 -15.45
N THR A 276 -0.40 -1.09 -14.44
CA THR A 276 -0.48 -0.22 -13.24
C THR A 276 0.75 -0.31 -12.33
N GLY A 277 1.72 -1.18 -12.66
CA GLY A 277 3.05 -1.22 -12.04
C GLY A 277 3.81 0.11 -12.14
N ILE A 278 3.41 1.00 -13.05
CA ILE A 278 3.90 2.38 -13.14
C ILE A 278 3.77 3.16 -11.83
N ALA A 279 2.82 2.78 -10.97
CA ALA A 279 2.62 3.34 -9.63
C ALA A 279 3.87 3.25 -8.75
N SER A 280 4.77 2.28 -8.94
CA SER A 280 6.04 2.27 -8.19
C SER A 280 7.12 3.17 -8.81
N ALA A 281 7.06 3.45 -10.10
CA ALA A 281 8.12 4.16 -10.82
C ALA A 281 7.93 5.69 -10.81
N VAL A 282 6.71 6.19 -11.05
CA VAL A 282 6.43 7.64 -11.06
C VAL A 282 6.83 8.35 -9.77
N PRO A 283 6.61 7.79 -8.57
CA PRO A 283 7.09 8.37 -7.32
C PRO A 283 8.60 8.65 -7.30
N TYR A 284 9.39 7.68 -7.77
CA TYR A 284 10.85 7.81 -7.85
C TYR A 284 11.28 8.84 -8.89
N ILE A 285 10.54 8.96 -10.00
CA ILE A 285 10.78 9.99 -11.02
C ILE A 285 10.54 11.39 -10.43
N LEU A 286 9.40 11.60 -9.77
CA LEU A 286 9.06 12.88 -9.14
C LEU A 286 10.06 13.26 -8.05
N GLU A 287 10.48 12.30 -7.22
CA GLU A 287 11.49 12.51 -6.19
C GLU A 287 12.86 12.85 -6.79
N HIS A 288 13.30 12.12 -7.83
CA HIS A 288 14.56 12.42 -8.53
C HIS A 288 14.58 13.84 -9.07
N ILE A 289 13.48 14.34 -9.63
CA ILE A 289 13.41 15.72 -10.15
C ILE A 289 13.52 16.74 -9.02
N ALA A 290 12.84 16.51 -7.91
CA ALA A 290 12.95 17.38 -6.73
C ALA A 290 14.38 17.43 -6.18
N LEU A 291 15.06 16.27 -6.14
CA LEU A 291 16.45 16.17 -5.70
C LEU A 291 17.44 16.75 -6.71
N SER A 292 17.22 16.54 -8.01
CA SER A 292 18.03 17.07 -9.11
C SER A 292 18.01 18.60 -9.12
N ARG A 293 16.83 19.22 -8.97
CA ARG A 293 16.69 20.68 -8.84
C ARG A 293 17.42 21.27 -7.63
N SER A 294 17.60 20.48 -6.57
CA SER A 294 18.32 20.91 -5.36
C SER A 294 19.78 20.46 -5.30
N GLY A 295 20.28 19.78 -6.34
CA GLY A 295 21.65 19.26 -6.39
C GLY A 295 21.94 18.15 -5.36
N LYS A 296 20.91 17.43 -4.89
CA LYS A 296 20.99 16.43 -3.80
C LYS A 296 20.95 14.98 -4.28
N THR A 297 21.16 14.72 -5.56
CA THR A 297 21.15 13.37 -6.14
C THR A 297 22.47 13.10 -6.86
N ALA A 298 22.99 11.88 -6.73
CA ALA A 298 24.10 11.38 -7.55
C ALA A 298 23.60 10.83 -8.89
N THR A 299 22.29 10.61 -9.02
CA THR A 299 21.68 10.10 -10.25
C THR A 299 21.77 11.17 -11.34
N THR A 300 22.45 10.82 -12.42
CA THR A 300 22.62 11.69 -13.59
C THR A 300 21.67 11.32 -14.72
N GLN A 301 21.17 10.08 -14.73
CA GLN A 301 20.37 9.52 -15.81
C GLN A 301 19.31 8.57 -15.26
N MET A 302 18.06 8.80 -15.62
CA MET A 302 16.94 7.92 -15.32
C MET A 302 16.28 7.46 -16.61
N HIS A 303 16.09 6.15 -16.76
CA HIS A 303 15.44 5.55 -17.91
C HIS A 303 14.20 4.78 -17.48
N LEU A 304 13.05 5.08 -18.07
CA LEU A 304 11.78 4.39 -17.84
C LEU A 304 11.45 3.50 -19.05
N LEU A 305 11.47 2.19 -18.84
CA LEU A 305 10.90 1.22 -19.77
C LEU A 305 9.51 0.83 -19.25
N TRP A 306 8.45 1.23 -19.95
CA TRP A 306 7.08 1.00 -19.50
C TRP A 306 6.24 0.35 -20.59
N THR A 307 5.62 -0.79 -20.26
CA THR A 307 4.61 -1.41 -21.10
C THR A 307 3.23 -1.37 -20.44
N ALA A 308 2.22 -0.92 -21.18
CA ALA A 308 0.82 -0.91 -20.76
C ALA A 308 -0.07 -1.73 -21.70
N ARG A 309 -1.31 -2.02 -21.27
CA ARG A 309 -2.28 -2.66 -22.18
C ARG A 309 -2.79 -1.66 -23.21
N GLN A 310 -3.15 -0.45 -22.79
CA GLN A 310 -3.69 0.62 -23.63
C GLN A 310 -2.72 1.81 -23.69
N ALA A 311 -2.52 2.39 -24.87
CA ALA A 311 -1.69 3.57 -25.06
C ALA A 311 -2.28 4.81 -24.35
N SER A 312 -3.60 4.91 -24.30
CA SER A 312 -4.34 5.95 -23.57
C SER A 312 -3.90 6.11 -22.10
N PHE A 313 -3.55 5.01 -21.42
CA PHE A 313 -3.05 5.07 -20.04
C PHE A 313 -1.70 5.78 -19.96
N ILE A 314 -0.82 5.51 -20.94
CA ILE A 314 0.49 6.15 -21.06
C ILE A 314 0.31 7.65 -21.29
N HIS A 315 -0.50 8.03 -22.28
CA HIS A 315 -0.80 9.43 -22.56
C HIS A 315 -1.34 10.18 -21.34
N GLN A 316 -2.25 9.57 -20.57
CA GLN A 316 -2.84 10.20 -19.39
C GLN A 316 -1.80 10.50 -18.30
N VAL A 317 -0.88 9.56 -18.03
CA VAL A 317 0.18 9.76 -17.02
C VAL A 317 1.21 10.79 -17.48
N PHE A 318 1.57 10.80 -18.77
CA PHE A 318 2.50 11.78 -19.33
C PHE A 318 1.89 13.18 -19.42
N ALA A 319 0.61 13.31 -19.77
CA ALA A 319 -0.06 14.60 -19.87
C ALA A 319 -0.29 15.27 -18.50
N ARG A 320 -0.26 14.51 -17.40
CA ARG A 320 -0.57 14.98 -16.05
C ARG A 320 0.66 14.93 -15.15
N GLU A 321 1.06 13.75 -14.71
CA GLU A 321 2.10 13.57 -13.69
C GLU A 321 3.51 13.74 -14.24
N LEU A 322 3.77 13.27 -15.47
CA LEU A 322 5.11 13.32 -16.08
C LEU A 322 5.30 14.47 -17.08
N ARG A 323 4.40 15.46 -17.07
CA ARG A 323 4.40 16.59 -18.02
C ARG A 323 5.74 17.34 -18.01
N ASP A 324 6.19 17.74 -16.83
CA ASP A 324 7.42 18.53 -16.66
C ASP A 324 8.70 17.68 -16.79
N VAL A 325 8.55 16.36 -16.84
CA VAL A 325 9.67 15.41 -16.84
C VAL A 325 10.12 15.09 -18.27
N SER A 326 9.17 15.07 -19.19
CA SER A 326 9.39 14.61 -20.57
C SER A 326 10.38 15.47 -21.36
N HIS A 327 10.63 16.70 -20.91
CA HIS A 327 11.54 17.65 -21.57
C HIS A 327 12.95 17.69 -20.98
N ARG A 328 13.27 16.83 -20.00
CA ARG A 328 14.54 16.87 -19.29
C ARG A 328 15.58 15.95 -19.94
N ASP A 329 16.82 16.43 -20.04
CA ASP A 329 17.95 15.65 -20.57
C ASP A 329 18.41 14.50 -19.66
N ASP A 330 18.04 14.53 -18.38
CA ASP A 330 18.35 13.48 -17.40
C ASP A 330 17.29 12.37 -17.33
N PHE A 331 16.27 12.42 -18.19
CA PHE A 331 15.18 11.44 -18.25
C PHE A 331 14.96 10.94 -19.68
N SER A 332 14.84 9.61 -19.83
CA SER A 332 14.56 8.96 -21.12
C SER A 332 13.54 7.85 -20.95
N THR A 333 12.78 7.54 -22.01
CA THR A 333 11.65 6.60 -21.93
C THR A 333 11.57 5.69 -23.15
N ASP A 334 11.36 4.39 -22.92
CA ASP A 334 10.96 3.43 -23.94
C ASP A 334 9.54 2.94 -23.61
N LEU A 335 8.55 3.34 -24.41
CA LEU A 335 7.12 3.14 -24.12
C LEU A 335 6.50 2.11 -25.07
N PHE A 336 5.76 1.16 -24.50
CA PHE A 336 5.15 0.06 -25.26
C PHE A 336 3.68 -0.14 -24.92
N PHE A 337 2.86 -0.53 -25.91
CA PHE A 337 1.48 -0.97 -25.70
C PHE A 337 1.18 -2.31 -26.37
N THR A 338 0.29 -3.10 -25.76
CA THR A 338 0.01 -4.49 -26.21
C THR A 338 -1.37 -4.70 -26.82
N ARG A 339 -2.35 -3.83 -26.57
CA ARG A 339 -3.70 -3.91 -27.13
C ARG A 339 -3.95 -2.70 -28.02
N GLN A 340 -4.32 -2.96 -29.27
CA GLN A 340 -4.82 -1.93 -30.17
C GLN A 340 -6.25 -1.57 -29.74
N ASP A 341 -6.56 -0.29 -29.64
CA ASP A 341 -7.94 0.13 -29.47
C ASP A 341 -8.59 0.16 -30.86
N ASP A 342 -9.68 -0.60 -31.05
CA ASP A 342 -10.46 -0.63 -32.29
C ASP A 342 -11.16 0.72 -32.59
N SER A 343 -11.05 1.70 -31.69
CA SER A 343 -11.73 3.00 -31.73
C SER A 343 -10.91 4.16 -32.30
N HIS A 344 -9.69 3.94 -32.77
CA HIS A 344 -8.93 4.93 -33.54
C HIS A 344 -8.49 4.32 -34.87
N LYS A 345 -9.42 4.32 -35.84
CA LYS A 345 -9.05 4.37 -37.25
C LYS A 345 -8.82 5.85 -37.55
N ASP A 346 -7.61 6.17 -38.00
CA ASP A 346 -7.24 7.34 -38.79
C ASP A 346 -7.97 8.65 -38.45
N ASP A 347 -7.47 9.38 -37.46
CA ASP A 347 -7.63 10.84 -37.39
C ASP A 347 -6.30 11.42 -36.85
N GLU A 348 -5.28 11.46 -37.72
CA GLU A 348 -4.25 12.50 -37.62
C GLU A 348 -4.91 13.84 -37.98
N GLU A 349 -5.70 14.39 -37.06
CA GLU A 349 -6.01 15.83 -37.08
C GLU A 349 -5.06 16.52 -36.10
N ASP A 350 -4.12 17.24 -36.71
CA ASP A 350 -3.24 18.25 -36.15
C ASP A 350 -4.06 19.34 -35.42
N ASP A 351 -4.42 19.08 -34.15
CA ASP A 351 -4.82 20.16 -33.24
C ASP A 351 -3.54 20.74 -32.61
N GLY A 352 -3.23 21.98 -32.99
CA GLY A 352 -1.97 22.71 -32.79
C GLY A 352 -1.62 23.06 -31.35
N THR A 353 -1.74 22.12 -30.41
CA THR A 353 -1.15 22.18 -29.08
C THR A 353 -0.08 21.10 -28.99
N GLN A 354 1.14 21.43 -29.45
CA GLN A 354 2.32 20.56 -29.38
C GLN A 354 2.64 20.19 -27.91
N THR A 355 1.98 19.16 -27.42
CA THR A 355 2.42 18.40 -26.27
C THR A 355 3.33 17.34 -26.87
N THR A 356 4.64 17.44 -26.67
CA THR A 356 5.62 16.44 -27.15
C THR A 356 5.40 15.13 -26.42
N ILE A 357 4.44 14.36 -26.91
CA ILE A 357 4.13 13.03 -26.39
C ILE A 357 5.24 12.09 -26.90
N PRO A 358 5.86 11.28 -26.03
CA PRO A 358 6.92 10.37 -26.45
C PRO A 358 6.38 9.31 -27.42
N GLU A 359 7.20 8.90 -28.39
CA GLU A 359 6.87 7.85 -29.35
C GLU A 359 6.55 6.54 -28.61
N ILE A 360 5.38 5.94 -28.90
CA ILE A 360 4.91 4.71 -28.24
C ILE A 360 4.90 3.58 -29.26
N GLN A 361 5.60 2.49 -28.95
CA GLN A 361 5.75 1.34 -29.83
C GLN A 361 4.72 0.25 -29.53
N GLN A 362 4.18 -0.38 -30.57
CA GLN A 362 3.30 -1.53 -30.39
C GLN A 362 4.15 -2.79 -30.14
N GLY A 363 3.87 -3.53 -29.07
CA GLY A 363 4.52 -4.80 -28.78
C GLY A 363 4.91 -4.98 -27.32
N ARG A 364 5.83 -5.93 -27.09
CA ARG A 364 6.45 -6.17 -25.78
C ARG A 364 7.91 -5.74 -25.82
N PRO A 365 8.41 -5.08 -24.75
CA PRO A 365 9.81 -4.73 -24.67
C PRO A 365 10.68 -5.98 -24.50
N ASP A 366 11.90 -5.93 -25.05
CA ASP A 366 12.97 -6.89 -24.72
C ASP A 366 13.66 -6.44 -23.43
N ILE A 367 13.25 -7.05 -22.32
CA ILE A 367 13.71 -6.68 -20.97
C ILE A 367 15.18 -7.05 -20.80
N ALA A 368 15.58 -8.21 -21.33
CA ALA A 368 16.95 -8.69 -21.25
C ALA A 368 17.91 -7.76 -22.01
N ALA A 369 17.53 -7.33 -23.22
CA ALA A 369 18.31 -6.38 -24.00
C ALA A 369 18.39 -5.02 -23.31
N ALA A 370 17.30 -4.52 -22.73
CA ALA A 370 17.31 -3.24 -22.01
C ALA A 370 18.25 -3.26 -20.79
N ILE A 371 18.21 -4.34 -20.00
CA ILE A 371 19.10 -4.53 -18.85
C ILE A 371 20.55 -4.66 -19.30
N LEU A 372 20.82 -5.43 -20.36
CA LEU A 372 22.16 -5.58 -20.93
C LEU A 372 22.71 -4.25 -21.43
N LYS A 373 21.89 -3.45 -22.13
CA LYS A 373 22.25 -2.11 -22.60
C LYS A 373 22.59 -1.18 -21.42
N ALA A 374 21.77 -1.18 -20.38
CA ALA A 374 22.02 -0.38 -19.18
C ALA A 374 23.32 -0.81 -18.47
N ALA A 375 23.56 -2.12 -18.37
CA ALA A 375 24.77 -2.70 -17.81
C ALA A 375 26.04 -2.34 -18.57
N MET A 376 26.02 -2.48 -19.90
CA MET A 376 27.15 -2.11 -20.76
C MET A 376 27.47 -0.62 -20.65
N LYS A 377 26.44 0.24 -20.64
CA LYS A 377 26.61 1.68 -20.45
C LYS A 377 27.26 1.99 -19.10
N ALA A 378 26.77 1.36 -18.03
CA ALA A 378 27.29 1.51 -16.68
C ALA A 378 28.77 1.09 -16.57
N GLU A 379 29.13 -0.06 -17.15
CA GLU A 379 30.51 -0.58 -17.16
C GLU A 379 31.46 0.36 -17.93
N MET A 380 31.07 0.80 -19.13
CA MET A 380 31.88 1.72 -19.93
C MET A 380 32.14 3.06 -19.22
N MET A 381 31.18 3.52 -18.42
CA MET A 381 31.27 4.78 -17.68
C MET A 381 31.82 4.61 -16.26
N GLY A 382 32.08 3.39 -15.79
CA GLY A 382 32.47 3.11 -14.41
C GLY A 382 31.40 3.52 -13.39
N GLN A 383 30.14 3.51 -13.79
CA GLN A 383 28.99 4.02 -13.04
C GLN A 383 28.17 2.89 -12.43
N ARG A 384 27.53 3.17 -11.28
CA ARG A 384 26.59 2.24 -10.66
C ARG A 384 25.19 2.42 -11.24
N VAL A 385 24.56 1.30 -11.58
CA VAL A 385 23.18 1.29 -12.08
C VAL A 385 22.25 0.54 -11.11
N ALA A 386 21.12 1.18 -10.79
CA ALA A 386 20.01 0.54 -10.09
C ALA A 386 18.94 0.08 -11.08
N VAL A 387 18.53 -1.18 -11.01
CA VAL A 387 17.40 -1.70 -11.78
C VAL A 387 16.21 -1.94 -10.85
N LEU A 388 15.11 -1.21 -11.08
CA LEU A 388 13.85 -1.38 -10.37
C LEU A 388 12.79 -1.92 -11.32
N VAL A 389 12.10 -2.98 -10.91
CA VAL A 389 11.12 -3.67 -11.76
C VAL A 389 9.83 -3.83 -11.00
N CYS A 390 8.71 -3.45 -11.60
CA CYS A 390 7.39 -3.84 -11.15
C CYS A 390 6.42 -4.10 -12.31
N GLY A 391 5.89 -5.31 -12.38
CA GLY A 391 4.88 -5.70 -13.35
C GLY A 391 4.40 -7.12 -13.13
N PRO A 392 3.85 -7.78 -14.18
CA PRO A 392 3.45 -9.18 -14.11
C PRO A 392 4.59 -10.09 -13.64
N PRO A 393 4.30 -11.23 -12.96
CA PRO A 393 5.34 -12.13 -12.45
C PRO A 393 6.37 -12.54 -13.51
N ALA A 394 5.92 -12.86 -14.73
CA ALA A 394 6.81 -13.24 -15.83
C ALA A 394 7.83 -12.14 -16.19
N MET A 395 7.41 -10.87 -16.20
CA MET A 395 8.29 -9.72 -16.44
C MET A 395 9.30 -9.55 -15.31
N ALA A 396 8.87 -9.70 -14.06
CA ALA A 396 9.76 -9.61 -12.91
C ALA A 396 10.80 -10.75 -12.90
N ASP A 397 10.38 -11.97 -13.27
CA ASP A 397 11.26 -13.12 -13.37
C ASP A 397 12.27 -12.99 -14.52
N GLU A 398 11.82 -12.54 -15.69
CA GLU A 398 12.69 -12.24 -16.83
C GLU A 398 13.76 -11.21 -16.46
N ALA A 399 13.37 -10.13 -15.79
CA ALA A 399 14.31 -9.12 -15.34
C ALA A 399 15.32 -9.66 -14.31
N ARG A 400 14.87 -10.49 -13.36
CA ARG A 400 15.77 -11.15 -12.39
C ARG A 400 16.79 -12.05 -13.08
N ILE A 401 16.34 -12.86 -14.04
CA ILE A 401 17.20 -13.75 -14.84
C ILE A 401 18.22 -12.93 -15.63
N ALA A 402 17.77 -11.88 -16.31
CA ALA A 402 18.63 -11.02 -17.12
C ALA A 402 19.72 -10.37 -16.26
N VAL A 403 19.38 -9.76 -15.12
CA VAL A 403 20.43 -9.16 -14.28
C VAL A 403 21.35 -10.21 -13.68
N HIS A 404 20.84 -11.36 -13.24
CA HIS A 404 21.69 -12.46 -12.77
C HIS A 404 22.69 -12.89 -13.86
N GLY A 405 22.23 -13.01 -15.11
CA GLY A 405 23.08 -13.32 -16.25
C GLY A 405 24.18 -12.28 -16.46
N VAL A 406 23.84 -10.99 -16.38
CA VAL A 406 24.80 -9.90 -16.50
C VAL A 406 25.80 -9.87 -15.34
N MET A 407 25.35 -10.04 -14.09
CA MET A 407 26.26 -10.12 -12.93
C MET A 407 27.20 -11.33 -13.05
N SER A 408 26.70 -12.47 -13.53
CA SER A 408 27.50 -13.67 -13.77
C SER A 408 28.53 -13.48 -14.88
N ALA A 409 28.28 -12.59 -15.84
CA ALA A 409 29.21 -12.22 -16.90
C ALA A 409 30.31 -11.25 -16.43
N GLY A 410 30.32 -10.84 -15.16
CA GLY A 410 31.41 -10.07 -14.55
C GLY A 410 31.15 -8.57 -14.37
N PHE A 411 29.95 -8.09 -14.71
CA PHE A 411 29.55 -6.70 -14.48
C PHE A 411 29.36 -6.42 -12.98
N ARG A 412 30.24 -5.61 -12.38
CA ARG A 412 30.28 -5.40 -10.92
C ARG A 412 29.50 -4.18 -10.43
N TYR A 413 29.08 -3.31 -11.33
CA TYR A 413 28.46 -2.02 -10.98
C TYR A 413 26.93 -2.02 -11.01
N ILE A 414 26.30 -3.20 -10.99
CA ILE A 414 24.84 -3.34 -11.08
C ILE A 414 24.28 -3.74 -9.73
N SER A 415 23.29 -2.98 -9.25
CA SER A 415 22.48 -3.36 -8.09
C SER A 415 21.02 -3.48 -8.50
N ILE A 416 20.34 -4.51 -8.02
CA ILE A 416 18.90 -4.69 -8.26
C ILE A 416 18.14 -4.35 -7.00
N ALA A 417 17.09 -3.55 -7.16
CA ALA A 417 16.02 -3.49 -6.18
C ALA A 417 14.72 -3.91 -6.87
N VAL A 418 14.26 -5.14 -6.65
CA VAL A 418 12.96 -5.56 -7.20
C VAL A 418 11.87 -4.97 -6.32
N GLY A 419 11.07 -4.06 -6.89
CA GLY A 419 9.93 -3.45 -6.21
C GLY A 419 8.66 -4.29 -6.39
N CYS A 420 7.93 -4.55 -5.32
CA CYS A 420 6.57 -5.08 -5.43
C CYS A 420 5.57 -3.91 -5.35
N VAL A 421 4.73 -3.74 -6.36
CA VAL A 421 3.52 -2.92 -6.21
C VAL A 421 2.52 -3.72 -5.39
N ALA A 422 2.08 -3.10 -4.29
CA ALA A 422 0.94 -3.60 -3.56
C ALA A 422 -0.33 -3.28 -4.37
N VAL A 423 -1.02 -4.33 -4.82
CA VAL A 423 -2.29 -4.28 -5.55
C VAL A 423 -3.27 -5.20 -4.84
N ALA A 424 -4.47 -4.71 -4.55
CA ALA A 424 -5.59 -5.58 -4.18
C ALA A 424 -6.04 -6.40 -5.39
N LYS A 425 -6.04 -7.73 -5.25
CA LYS A 425 -6.73 -8.62 -6.19
C LYS A 425 -8.19 -8.70 -5.78
#